data_AF-A0A5J6U5D8-F1
#
_entry.id   AF-A0A5J6U5D8-F1
#
_cell.length_a   1.000
_cell.length_b   1.000
_cell.length_c   1.000
_cell.angle_alpha   90.00
_cell.angle_beta   90.00
_cell.angle_gamma   90.00
#
_symmetry.space_group_name_H-M   'P 1'
#
loop_
_entity.id
_entity.type
_entity.pdbx_description
1 polymer ?
#
loop_
_entity_poly.entity_id
_entity_poly.type
_entity_poly.pdbx_seq_one_letter_code
_entity_poly.pdbx_strand_id
1 'polypeptide(L)'
;MGQPGQLDALERAVEGTLAEGAFEFDGDAAVLRIDGSPILLTGWSLSLGIGGVSLLLTGAVLSLAGLADVARWALAPGALMLAAVLVLLTMLRFTSVATLWPELEVHFTERALVHRRTRVPFGDLRPEHLVWKNGRFFRRLYVRHPSLRKQLAGFFEGEERQAAEFQRRLWELISAPDLPGVLAHGAGGLTPVQQWIIGATAPYGAVNGFRVDRLGVASGESAGAADRRTALELLRDPWGAYDLEQLLGAVNWLVQDGHRADFAQDAELAARPAPEQERYADLLREVDDLIARDMLEPPFVERLIELVRVRYGDGERGEACARLVPPLLRDEPGADLSEQGAELAQFLHRLFNDRSHAGEELHRLKTLADPALRANTGRFLIWDYGRALMLYRWGHMVGWLTEEYCWERMLPLALDVQRRYASWDDMATCYLQGRLLWSGGGGQAQDEYDRLIDTLATDPRSPWNVVPFDLELTRDWP
;
A
#
# COMPACT_ATOMS: atom_id res chain seq x y z
N MET A 1 -17.20 11.43 -2.85
CA MET A 1 -16.97 12.35 -1.70
C MET A 1 -16.74 11.47 -0.50
N GLY A 2 -15.48 11.18 -0.18
CA GLY A 2 -15.11 10.26 0.91
C GLY A 2 -15.57 10.81 2.25
N GLN A 3 -16.06 9.95 3.14
CA GLN A 3 -16.29 10.33 4.53
C GLN A 3 -14.93 10.73 5.15
N PRO A 4 -14.80 11.91 5.77
CA PRO A 4 -13.51 12.33 6.31
C PRO A 4 -13.15 11.51 7.54
N GLY A 5 -11.86 11.21 7.72
CA GLY A 5 -11.36 10.44 8.85
C GLY A 5 -11.75 11.08 10.19
N GLN A 6 -11.75 10.31 11.29
CA GLN A 6 -12.16 10.88 12.60
C GLN A 6 -11.23 12.00 13.09
N LEU A 7 -9.95 11.98 12.69
CA LEU A 7 -9.01 13.09 12.91
C LEU A 7 -9.34 14.29 12.02
N ASP A 8 -9.59 14.10 10.72
CA ASP A 8 -10.08 15.18 9.83
C ASP A 8 -11.43 15.75 10.28
N ALA A 9 -12.27 14.93 10.90
CA ALA A 9 -13.54 15.37 11.43
C ALA A 9 -13.37 16.14 12.74
N LEU A 10 -12.32 15.85 13.51
CA LEU A 10 -11.92 16.64 14.67
C LEU A 10 -11.30 17.98 14.22
N GLU A 11 -10.49 17.97 13.15
CA GLU A 11 -9.92 19.18 12.53
C GLU A 11 -11.01 20.09 11.93
N ARG A 12 -11.96 19.54 11.17
CA ARG A 12 -13.11 20.31 10.67
C ARG A 12 -13.99 20.88 11.76
N ALA A 13 -13.99 20.28 12.97
CA ALA A 13 -14.73 20.83 14.10
C ALA A 13 -14.09 22.12 14.66
N VAL A 14 -12.80 22.38 14.35
CA VAL A 14 -12.09 23.60 14.76
C VAL A 14 -11.80 24.56 13.62
N GLU A 15 -11.99 24.15 12.36
CA GLU A 15 -11.87 24.99 11.17
C GLU A 15 -12.79 26.22 11.25
N GLY A 16 -12.23 27.42 11.04
CA GLY A 16 -12.94 28.69 11.16
C GLY A 16 -13.19 29.18 12.59
N THR A 17 -12.62 28.50 13.60
CA THR A 17 -12.77 28.88 15.02
C THR A 17 -11.49 29.49 15.60
N LEU A 18 -11.59 30.07 16.81
CA LEU A 18 -10.42 30.53 17.57
C LEU A 18 -9.36 29.42 17.80
N ALA A 19 -9.76 28.16 17.70
CA ALA A 19 -8.90 27.01 17.99
C ALA A 19 -8.20 26.41 16.75
N GLU A 20 -8.50 26.87 15.53
CA GLU A 20 -7.96 26.32 14.28
C GLU A 20 -6.43 26.26 14.26
N GLY A 21 -5.75 27.33 14.70
CA GLY A 21 -4.29 27.40 14.78
C GLY A 21 -3.66 26.88 16.07
N ALA A 22 -4.43 26.18 16.93
CA ALA A 22 -3.95 25.64 18.20
C ALA A 22 -3.66 24.12 18.15
N PHE A 23 -3.97 23.47 17.03
CA PHE A 23 -3.83 22.03 16.84
C PHE A 23 -2.98 21.74 15.62
N GLU A 24 -1.94 20.93 15.80
CA GLU A 24 -1.18 20.32 14.73
C GLU A 24 -1.44 18.81 14.77
N PHE A 25 -1.95 18.25 13.67
CA PHE A 25 -2.28 16.84 13.54
C PHE A 25 -1.19 16.13 12.75
N ASP A 26 -0.48 15.19 13.39
CA ASP A 26 0.46 14.29 12.73
C ASP A 26 -0.23 12.94 12.49
N GLY A 27 -0.76 12.75 11.28
CA GLY A 27 -1.49 11.55 10.87
C GLY A 27 -0.61 10.30 10.80
N ASP A 28 0.68 10.45 10.48
CA ASP A 28 1.62 9.32 10.37
C ASP A 28 2.02 8.80 11.76
N ALA A 29 2.19 9.69 12.74
CA ALA A 29 2.49 9.32 14.12
C ALA A 29 1.23 9.02 14.96
N ALA A 30 0.04 9.35 14.46
CA ALA A 30 -1.22 9.40 15.21
C ALA A 30 -1.05 10.22 16.51
N VAL A 31 -0.48 11.41 16.38
CA VAL A 31 -0.26 12.36 17.48
C VAL A 31 -1.00 13.66 17.19
N LEU A 32 -1.82 14.10 18.13
CA LEU A 32 -2.38 15.45 18.12
C LEU A 32 -1.53 16.33 19.04
N ARG A 33 -0.80 17.28 18.45
CA ARG A 33 -0.07 18.31 19.18
C ARG A 33 -0.98 19.48 19.42
N ILE A 34 -1.12 19.83 20.69
CA ILE A 34 -1.92 20.94 21.16
C ILE A 34 -0.93 22.01 21.58
N ASP A 35 -0.80 23.02 20.72
CA ASP A 35 -0.07 24.22 21.05
C ASP A 35 -0.81 24.92 22.19
N GLY A 36 -0.04 25.31 23.19
CA GLY A 36 -0.53 26.18 24.27
C GLY A 36 -0.85 27.56 23.69
N SER A 37 -1.97 27.70 22.98
CA SER A 37 -2.29 28.90 22.21
C SER A 37 -2.37 30.15 23.10
N PRO A 38 -1.83 31.29 22.62
CA PRO A 38 -1.62 32.52 23.36
C PRO A 38 -2.92 33.34 23.38
N ILE A 39 -4.03 32.76 23.84
CA ILE A 39 -5.37 33.42 23.84
C ILE A 39 -5.39 34.68 24.70
N LEU A 40 -4.52 34.75 25.72
CA LEU A 40 -4.31 35.99 26.49
C LEU A 40 -3.64 37.07 25.62
N LEU A 41 -2.76 36.72 24.70
CA LEU A 41 -2.09 37.68 23.83
C LEU A 41 -3.04 38.21 22.74
N THR A 42 -3.88 37.35 22.16
CA THR A 42 -4.87 37.74 21.12
C THR A 42 -6.01 38.58 21.68
N GLY A 43 -6.50 38.29 22.88
CA GLY A 43 -7.54 39.10 23.53
C GLY A 43 -7.04 40.51 23.90
N TRP A 44 -5.78 40.63 24.34
CA TRP A 44 -5.19 41.92 24.67
C TRP A 44 -4.83 42.72 23.42
N SER A 45 -4.31 42.08 22.37
CA SER A 45 -4.00 42.77 21.10
C SER A 45 -5.25 43.30 20.41
N LEU A 46 -6.37 42.56 20.46
CA LEU A 46 -7.65 43.02 19.92
C LEU A 46 -8.21 44.21 20.71
N SER A 47 -8.18 44.14 22.04
CA SER A 47 -8.65 45.21 22.92
C SER A 47 -7.82 46.49 22.77
N LEU A 48 -6.48 46.34 22.69
CA LEU A 48 -5.55 47.45 22.45
C LEU A 48 -5.69 48.02 21.05
N GLY A 49 -5.93 47.18 20.03
CA GLY A 49 -6.14 47.60 18.65
C GLY A 49 -7.43 48.41 18.48
N ILE A 50 -8.56 47.90 18.99
CA ILE A 50 -9.85 48.60 18.96
C ILE A 50 -9.77 49.91 19.75
N GLY A 51 -9.22 49.87 20.97
CA GLY A 51 -9.03 51.07 21.79
C GLY A 51 -8.12 52.11 21.13
N GLY A 52 -7.04 51.66 20.49
CA GLY A 52 -6.12 52.53 19.75
C GLY A 52 -6.78 53.20 18.54
N VAL A 53 -7.55 52.46 17.75
CA VAL A 53 -8.30 53.00 16.60
C VAL A 53 -9.37 53.98 17.05
N SER A 54 -10.13 53.66 18.11
CA SER A 54 -11.13 54.58 18.66
C SER A 54 -10.51 55.90 19.13
N LEU A 55 -9.38 55.84 19.84
CA LEU A 55 -8.64 57.03 20.28
C LEU A 55 -8.12 57.87 19.11
N LEU A 56 -7.62 57.23 18.05
CA LEU A 56 -7.18 57.93 16.84
C LEU A 56 -8.34 58.62 16.12
N LEU A 57 -9.49 57.96 15.99
CA LEU A 57 -10.69 58.54 15.37
C LEU A 57 -11.23 59.71 16.19
N THR A 58 -11.31 59.59 17.52
CA THR A 58 -11.71 60.69 18.40
C THR A 58 -10.72 61.86 18.30
N GLY A 59 -9.42 61.57 18.29
CA GLY A 59 -8.38 62.59 18.09
C GLY A 59 -8.46 63.31 16.74
N ALA A 60 -8.74 62.58 15.67
CA ALA A 60 -8.93 63.16 14.32
C ALA A 60 -10.14 64.08 14.25
N VAL A 61 -11.27 63.67 14.84
CA VAL A 61 -12.49 64.50 14.94
C VAL A 61 -12.22 65.78 15.74
N LEU A 62 -11.54 65.68 16.88
CA LEU A 62 -11.18 66.85 17.71
C LEU A 62 -10.21 67.79 17.00
N SER A 63 -9.29 67.26 16.20
CA SER A 63 -8.38 68.06 15.37
C SER A 63 -9.11 68.84 14.28
N LEU A 64 -10.09 68.21 13.63
CA LEU A 64 -10.93 68.87 12.61
C LEU A 64 -11.86 69.92 13.22
N ALA A 65 -12.23 69.78 14.50
CA ALA A 65 -13.03 70.74 15.25
C ALA A 65 -12.23 71.94 15.83
N GLY A 66 -10.92 72.02 15.55
CA GLY A 66 -10.07 73.14 15.99
C GLY A 66 -9.52 73.02 17.42
N LEU A 67 -9.71 71.89 18.10
CA LEU A 67 -9.24 71.64 19.48
C LEU A 67 -7.88 70.91 19.49
N ALA A 68 -6.87 71.52 18.88
CA ALA A 68 -5.59 70.87 18.60
C ALA A 68 -4.79 70.42 19.84
N ASP A 69 -4.90 71.11 20.97
CA ASP A 69 -4.23 70.72 22.22
C ASP A 69 -4.88 69.48 22.86
N VAL A 70 -6.21 69.36 22.77
CA VAL A 70 -6.97 68.22 23.31
C VAL A 70 -6.82 66.99 22.41
N ALA A 71 -6.79 67.19 21.09
CA ALA A 71 -6.60 66.13 20.10
C ALA A 71 -5.28 65.36 20.33
N ARG A 72 -4.19 66.05 20.72
CA ARG A 72 -2.90 65.42 21.01
C ARG A 72 -2.96 64.39 22.14
N TRP A 73 -3.77 64.65 23.17
CA TRP A 73 -3.96 63.73 24.30
C TRP A 73 -4.75 62.45 23.93
N ALA A 74 -5.48 62.45 22.81
CA ALA A 74 -6.14 61.26 22.27
C ALA A 74 -5.28 60.55 21.21
N LEU A 75 -4.62 61.31 20.33
CA LEU A 75 -3.81 60.76 19.22
C LEU A 75 -2.55 60.04 19.71
N ALA A 76 -1.82 60.60 20.67
CA ALA A 76 -0.54 60.03 21.11
C ALA A 76 -0.71 58.65 21.80
N PRO A 77 -1.66 58.45 22.73
CA PRO A 77 -1.92 57.12 23.30
C PRO A 77 -2.44 56.13 22.25
N GLY A 78 -3.31 56.58 21.34
CA GLY A 78 -3.84 55.72 20.27
C GLY A 78 -2.77 55.19 19.33
N ALA A 79 -1.83 56.05 18.92
CA ALA A 79 -0.67 55.66 18.11
C ALA A 79 0.28 54.70 18.86
N LEU A 80 0.52 54.95 20.16
CA LEU A 80 1.38 54.10 20.99
C LEU A 80 0.79 52.68 21.16
N MET A 81 -0.53 52.58 21.38
CA MET A 81 -1.22 51.30 21.50
C MET A 81 -1.14 50.49 20.20
N LEU A 82 -1.33 51.14 19.04
CA LEU A 82 -1.20 50.48 17.73
C LEU A 82 0.23 50.06 17.42
N ALA A 83 1.22 50.91 17.74
CA ALA A 83 2.63 50.56 17.59
C ALA A 83 3.01 49.36 18.46
N ALA A 84 2.53 49.28 19.70
CA ALA A 84 2.75 48.14 20.59
C ALA A 84 2.15 46.84 20.04
N VAL A 85 0.93 46.90 19.48
CA VAL A 85 0.30 45.75 18.81
C VAL A 85 1.12 45.33 17.59
N LEU A 86 1.61 46.28 16.79
CA LEU A 86 2.42 45.98 15.61
C LEU A 86 3.75 45.31 15.98
N VAL A 87 4.43 45.80 17.02
CA VAL A 87 5.67 45.22 17.55
C VAL A 87 5.44 43.82 18.12
N LEU A 88 4.32 43.58 18.80
CA LEU A 88 3.96 42.26 19.31
C LEU A 88 3.73 41.26 18.17
N LEU A 89 3.01 41.68 17.12
CA LEU A 89 2.76 40.86 15.93
C LEU A 89 4.04 40.56 15.14
N THR A 90 4.97 41.54 15.02
CA THR A 90 6.25 41.31 14.36
C THR A 90 7.15 40.40 15.20
N MET A 91 7.20 40.56 16.52
CA MET A 91 7.92 39.61 17.39
C MET A 91 7.38 38.19 17.23
N LEU A 92 6.06 37.99 17.29
CA LEU A 92 5.45 36.66 17.07
C LEU A 92 5.77 36.06 15.69
N ARG A 93 5.90 36.91 14.65
CA ARG A 93 6.23 36.46 13.29
C ARG A 93 7.70 36.07 13.10
N PHE A 94 8.62 36.70 13.83
CA PHE A 94 10.07 36.54 13.62
C PHE A 94 10.79 35.81 14.75
N THR A 95 10.12 35.53 15.88
CA THR A 95 10.68 34.71 16.96
C THR A 95 9.89 33.41 17.10
N SER A 96 10.59 32.28 17.23
CA SER A 96 10.00 30.96 17.46
C SER A 96 9.49 30.81 18.89
N VAL A 97 8.61 31.71 19.34
CA VAL A 97 8.04 31.73 20.70
C VAL A 97 7.28 30.43 21.01
N ALA A 98 6.88 29.66 20.00
CA ALA A 98 6.38 28.29 20.12
C ALA A 98 7.30 27.41 20.97
N THR A 99 8.62 27.57 20.87
CA THR A 99 9.62 26.79 21.65
C THR A 99 9.63 27.08 23.15
N LEU A 100 8.98 28.16 23.62
CA LEU A 100 8.93 28.53 25.04
C LEU A 100 7.71 27.94 25.78
N TRP A 101 6.70 27.48 25.04
CA TRP A 101 5.45 26.99 25.60
C TRP A 101 5.42 25.46 25.43
N PRO A 102 5.35 24.69 26.52
CA PRO A 102 5.38 23.24 26.39
C PRO A 102 4.11 22.74 25.68
N GLU A 103 4.31 22.05 24.57
CA GLU A 103 3.28 21.34 23.84
C GLU A 103 2.60 20.28 24.73
N LEU A 104 1.30 20.14 24.56
CA LEU A 104 0.55 19.02 25.10
C LEU A 104 0.28 18.07 23.93
N GLU A 105 0.77 16.84 24.03
CA GLU A 105 0.64 15.85 22.98
C GLU A 105 -0.38 14.79 23.38
N VAL A 106 -1.28 14.45 22.45
CA VAL A 106 -2.21 13.34 22.59
C VAL A 106 -1.70 12.21 21.70
N HIS A 107 -1.12 11.18 22.30
CA HIS A 107 -0.60 10.02 21.59
C HIS A 107 -1.69 8.96 21.50
N PHE A 108 -2.28 8.78 20.32
CA PHE A 108 -3.40 7.87 20.11
C PHE A 108 -2.92 6.40 20.09
N THR A 109 -1.78 6.12 19.45
CA THR A 109 -1.16 4.79 19.43
C THR A 109 -0.75 4.31 20.82
N GLU A 110 -0.10 5.18 21.59
CA GLU A 110 0.34 4.86 22.96
C GLU A 110 -0.76 5.02 24.01
N ARG A 111 -1.95 5.48 23.59
CA ARG A 111 -3.13 5.76 24.43
C ARG A 111 -2.80 6.61 25.65
N ALA A 112 -2.09 7.72 25.45
CA ALA A 112 -1.65 8.59 26.54
C ALA A 112 -1.66 10.08 26.20
N LEU A 113 -2.02 10.91 27.18
CA LEU A 113 -1.76 12.35 27.18
C LEU A 113 -0.36 12.61 27.74
N VAL A 114 0.49 13.27 26.97
CA VAL A 114 1.88 13.57 27.33
C VAL A 114 2.06 15.08 27.43
N HIS A 115 2.56 15.54 28.58
CA HIS A 115 2.97 16.93 28.76
C HIS A 115 4.29 16.98 29.53
N ARG A 116 5.37 17.37 28.85
CA ARG A 116 6.74 17.36 29.39
C ARG A 116 7.15 15.97 29.92
N ARG A 117 7.16 15.79 31.24
CA ARG A 117 7.51 14.52 31.92
C ARG A 117 6.28 13.81 32.51
N THR A 118 5.10 14.40 32.38
CA THR A 118 3.86 13.83 32.90
C THR A 118 3.16 13.08 31.78
N ARG A 119 2.92 11.78 32.01
CA ARG A 119 2.13 10.92 31.13
C ARG A 119 0.85 10.50 31.87
N VAL A 120 -0.30 10.67 31.23
CA VAL A 120 -1.60 10.24 31.74
C VAL A 120 -2.22 9.25 30.75
N PRO A 121 -2.26 7.95 31.06
CA PRO A 121 -2.91 6.95 30.21
C PRO A 121 -4.40 7.27 29.99
N PHE A 122 -4.96 6.93 28.83
CA PHE A 122 -6.37 7.15 28.53
C PHE A 122 -7.30 6.37 29.48
N GLY A 123 -6.87 5.22 29.99
CA GLY A 123 -7.63 4.44 30.97
C GLY A 123 -7.84 5.15 32.31
N ASP A 124 -7.00 6.14 32.63
CA ASP A 124 -7.13 6.97 33.85
C ASP A 124 -7.99 8.22 33.61
N LEU A 125 -8.34 8.51 32.35
CA LEU A 125 -9.20 9.62 31.99
C LEU A 125 -10.67 9.23 32.13
N ARG A 126 -11.47 10.19 32.57
CA ARG A 126 -12.91 10.08 32.74
C ARG A 126 -13.57 11.29 32.08
N PRO A 127 -14.85 11.21 31.67
CA PRO A 127 -15.52 12.35 31.06
C PRO A 127 -15.48 13.60 31.97
N GLU A 128 -15.54 13.40 33.30
CA GLU A 128 -15.44 14.48 34.29
C GLU A 128 -14.09 15.21 34.32
N HIS A 129 -13.03 14.65 33.71
CA HIS A 129 -11.74 15.31 33.60
C HIS A 129 -11.70 16.34 32.46
N LEU A 130 -12.66 16.33 31.52
CA LEU A 130 -12.79 17.34 30.47
C LEU A 130 -13.81 18.40 30.90
N VAL A 131 -13.32 19.54 31.40
CA VAL A 131 -14.16 20.56 32.03
C VAL A 131 -14.16 21.86 31.24
N TRP A 132 -15.36 22.41 31.01
CA TRP A 132 -15.54 23.76 30.49
C TRP A 132 -15.42 24.82 31.57
N LYS A 133 -14.65 25.87 31.28
CA LYS A 133 -14.75 27.15 31.97
C LYS A 133 -15.33 28.19 31.02
N ASN A 134 -16.54 28.65 31.33
CA ASN A 134 -17.21 29.68 30.57
C ASN A 134 -16.87 31.06 31.18
N GLY A 135 -16.25 31.92 30.38
CA GLY A 135 -16.08 33.34 30.68
C GLY A 135 -17.08 34.19 29.89
N ARG A 136 -17.07 35.50 30.10
CA ARG A 136 -18.02 36.46 29.48
C ARG A 136 -17.95 36.52 27.95
N PHE A 137 -16.83 36.12 27.34
CA PHE A 137 -16.61 36.20 25.89
C PHE A 137 -16.00 34.93 25.30
N PHE A 138 -15.51 34.01 26.14
CA PHE A 138 -14.75 32.84 25.72
C PHE A 138 -15.13 31.62 26.56
N ARG A 139 -15.19 30.45 25.92
CA ARG A 139 -15.28 29.14 26.59
C ARG A 139 -13.96 28.41 26.41
N ARG A 140 -13.47 27.79 27.47
CA ARG A 140 -12.17 27.11 27.48
C ARG A 140 -12.33 25.68 27.96
N LEU A 141 -11.82 24.74 27.18
CA LEU A 141 -11.78 23.32 27.52
C LEU A 141 -10.50 23.03 28.29
N TYR A 142 -10.60 22.36 29.45
CA TYR A 142 -9.47 21.96 30.27
C TYR A 142 -9.46 20.45 30.51
N VAL A 143 -8.27 19.83 30.47
CA VAL A 143 -8.01 18.57 31.17
C VAL A 143 -7.74 18.90 32.62
N ARG A 144 -8.55 18.36 33.53
CA ARG A 144 -8.41 18.49 34.98
C ARG A 144 -8.25 17.10 35.61
N HIS A 145 -7.07 16.52 35.42
CA HIS A 145 -6.63 15.29 36.07
C HIS A 145 -5.74 15.62 37.30
N PRO A 146 -5.64 14.77 38.33
CA PRO A 146 -4.72 14.99 39.45
C PRO A 146 -3.26 15.23 39.01
N SER A 147 -2.80 14.48 38.00
CA SER A 147 -1.43 14.60 37.45
C SER A 147 -1.27 15.65 36.35
N LEU A 148 -2.36 16.09 35.71
CA LEU A 148 -2.30 17.00 34.55
C LEU A 148 -3.45 18.02 34.55
N ARG A 149 -3.11 19.31 34.61
CA ARG A 149 -4.07 20.43 34.57
C ARG A 149 -3.68 21.42 33.47
N LYS A 150 -4.28 21.27 32.30
CA LYS A 150 -3.95 22.09 31.12
C LYS A 150 -5.17 22.43 30.28
N GLN A 151 -5.10 23.57 29.60
CA GLN A 151 -6.11 23.98 28.63
C GLN A 151 -5.87 23.20 27.33
N LEU A 152 -6.93 22.66 26.74
CA LEU A 152 -6.91 21.98 25.45
C LEU A 152 -7.29 22.93 24.31
N ALA A 153 -8.35 23.71 24.50
CA ALA A 153 -8.97 24.49 23.43
C ALA A 153 -9.62 25.76 23.99
N GLY A 154 -9.79 26.78 23.15
CA GLY A 154 -10.56 27.98 23.45
C GLY A 154 -11.47 28.33 22.29
N PHE A 155 -12.72 28.68 22.59
CA PHE A 155 -13.77 29.03 21.64
C PHE A 155 -14.43 30.35 22.04
N PHE A 156 -14.96 31.12 21.08
CA PHE A 156 -15.84 32.25 21.34
C PHE A 156 -17.24 31.80 21.79
N GLU A 157 -18.03 32.70 22.37
CA GLU A 157 -19.41 32.41 22.77
C GLU A 157 -20.30 31.97 21.59
N GLY A 158 -20.08 32.54 20.40
CA GLY A 158 -20.82 32.18 19.17
C GLY A 158 -20.47 30.81 18.57
N GLU A 159 -19.41 30.15 19.06
CA GLU A 159 -18.88 28.87 18.54
C GLU A 159 -19.34 27.66 19.37
N GLU A 160 -20.43 27.79 20.13
CA GLU A 160 -20.89 26.77 21.08
C GLU A 160 -21.12 25.39 20.44
N ARG A 161 -21.59 25.36 19.19
CA ARG A 161 -21.84 24.10 18.48
C ARG A 161 -20.53 23.39 18.11
N GLN A 162 -19.57 24.12 17.57
CA GLN A 162 -18.24 23.64 17.22
C GLN A 162 -17.49 23.16 18.46
N ALA A 163 -17.56 23.93 19.56
CA ALA A 163 -16.96 23.57 20.83
C ALA A 163 -17.50 22.23 21.38
N ALA A 164 -18.83 22.04 21.34
CA ALA A 164 -19.46 20.80 21.78
C ALA A 164 -19.12 19.61 20.86
N GLU A 165 -19.06 19.85 19.54
CA GLU A 165 -18.67 18.85 18.57
C GLU A 165 -17.21 18.40 18.74
N PHE A 166 -16.30 19.35 18.92
CA PHE A 166 -14.89 19.09 19.18
C PHE A 166 -14.70 18.24 20.45
N GLN A 167 -15.35 18.60 21.56
CA GLN A 167 -15.25 17.83 22.81
C GLN A 167 -15.76 16.40 22.63
N ARG A 168 -16.90 16.23 21.96
CA ARG A 168 -17.49 14.90 21.72
C ARG A 168 -16.56 14.03 20.90
N ARG A 169 -16.06 14.54 19.76
CA ARG A 169 -15.14 13.80 18.88
C ARG A 169 -13.81 13.46 19.58
N LEU A 170 -13.26 14.41 20.34
CA LEU A 170 -12.06 14.18 21.14
C LEU A 170 -12.29 13.07 22.19
N TRP A 171 -13.44 13.06 22.84
CA TRP A 171 -13.79 12.04 23.82
C TRP A 171 -14.04 10.67 23.20
N GLU A 172 -14.67 10.61 22.03
CA GLU A 172 -14.86 9.38 21.24
C GLU A 172 -13.51 8.73 20.92
N LEU A 173 -12.53 9.52 20.46
CA LEU A 173 -11.18 9.04 20.17
C LEU A 173 -10.45 8.56 21.43
N ILE A 174 -10.56 9.27 22.56
CA ILE A 174 -9.91 8.86 23.82
C ILE A 174 -10.53 7.58 24.41
N SER A 175 -11.86 7.43 24.26
CA SER A 175 -12.63 6.34 24.89
C SER A 175 -12.75 5.10 24.01
N ALA A 176 -12.29 5.15 22.76
CA ALA A 176 -12.36 4.03 21.84
C ALA A 176 -11.62 2.80 22.41
N PRO A 177 -12.28 1.63 22.53
CA PRO A 177 -11.63 0.42 23.05
C PRO A 177 -10.58 -0.12 22.06
N ASP A 178 -10.82 0.06 20.75
CA ASP A 178 -9.98 -0.38 19.64
C ASP A 178 -9.55 0.81 18.77
N LEU A 179 -8.65 1.64 19.31
CA LEU A 179 -8.06 2.77 18.57
C LEU A 179 -7.38 2.34 17.25
N PRO A 180 -6.67 1.20 17.16
CA PRO A 180 -6.13 0.70 15.89
C PRO A 180 -7.20 0.51 14.82
N GLY A 181 -8.34 -0.11 15.16
CA GLY A 181 -9.48 -0.23 14.24
C GLY A 181 -10.13 1.12 13.90
N VAL A 182 -10.25 2.03 14.88
CA VAL A 182 -10.90 3.35 14.70
C VAL A 182 -10.03 4.34 13.89
N LEU A 183 -8.70 4.28 14.04
CA LEU A 183 -7.75 5.04 13.22
C LEU A 183 -7.60 4.44 11.81
N ALA A 184 -7.69 3.11 11.67
CA ALA A 184 -7.61 2.45 10.37
C ALA A 184 -8.79 2.78 9.43
N HIS A 185 -9.93 3.22 9.97
CA HIS A 185 -11.08 3.66 9.15
C HIS A 185 -11.00 5.14 8.71
N GLY A 186 -9.82 5.77 8.79
CA GLY A 186 -9.59 7.13 8.31
C GLY A 186 -8.18 7.35 7.79
N ALA A 187 -8.04 7.35 6.46
CA ALA A 187 -6.92 7.89 5.66
C ALA A 187 -5.48 7.50 6.10
N GLY A 188 -5.00 6.35 5.62
CA GLY A 188 -3.55 6.10 5.45
C GLY A 188 -3.08 4.68 5.73
N GLY A 189 -3.86 3.89 6.48
CA GLY A 189 -3.54 2.49 6.79
C GLY A 189 -4.35 1.51 5.96
N LEU A 190 -3.74 0.38 5.60
CA LEU A 190 -4.44 -0.75 5.00
C LEU A 190 -5.37 -1.39 6.04
N THR A 191 -6.60 -1.73 5.64
CA THR A 191 -7.50 -2.59 6.45
C THR A 191 -6.92 -3.99 6.63
N PRO A 192 -7.39 -4.82 7.58
CA PRO A 192 -6.90 -6.19 7.74
C PRO A 192 -6.96 -7.02 6.44
N VAL A 193 -8.05 -6.93 5.68
CA VAL A 193 -8.17 -7.68 4.42
C VAL A 193 -7.23 -7.11 3.35
N GLN A 194 -7.06 -5.80 3.27
CA GLN A 194 -6.06 -5.19 2.38
C GLN A 194 -4.63 -5.58 2.78
N GLN A 195 -4.31 -5.65 4.07
CA GLN A 195 -3.00 -6.12 4.55
C GLN A 195 -2.76 -7.57 4.13
N TRP A 196 -3.76 -8.43 4.26
CA TRP A 196 -3.67 -9.81 3.81
C TRP A 196 -3.39 -9.90 2.31
N ILE A 197 -4.14 -9.13 1.51
CA ILE A 197 -3.95 -9.05 0.05
C ILE A 197 -2.52 -8.62 -0.28
N ILE A 198 -2.00 -7.58 0.38
CA ILE A 198 -0.61 -7.12 0.20
C ILE A 198 0.39 -8.19 0.65
N GLY A 199 0.09 -8.93 1.71
CA GLY A 199 0.87 -10.08 2.18
C GLY A 199 1.06 -11.16 1.12
N ALA A 200 0.02 -11.47 0.34
CA ALA A 200 0.14 -12.41 -0.79
C ALA A 200 1.02 -11.87 -1.93
N THR A 201 1.17 -10.54 -2.06
CA THR A 201 2.08 -9.92 -3.05
C THR A 201 3.52 -9.81 -2.55
N ALA A 202 3.73 -9.93 -1.24
CA ALA A 202 4.95 -9.52 -0.56
C ALA A 202 6.23 -10.17 -1.15
N PRO A 203 6.26 -11.47 -1.50
CA PRO A 203 7.46 -12.07 -2.10
C PRO A 203 7.94 -11.37 -3.37
N TYR A 204 7.03 -11.03 -4.28
CA TYR A 204 7.37 -10.39 -5.56
C TYR A 204 7.53 -8.87 -5.41
N GLY A 205 6.77 -8.24 -4.52
CA GLY A 205 6.93 -6.81 -4.23
C GLY A 205 8.29 -6.50 -3.58
N ALA A 206 8.64 -7.23 -2.52
CA ALA A 206 9.85 -6.95 -1.76
C ALA A 206 11.13 -7.24 -2.56
N VAL A 207 11.15 -8.27 -3.43
CA VAL A 207 12.35 -8.55 -4.26
C VAL A 207 12.62 -7.45 -5.29
N ASN A 208 11.58 -6.72 -5.67
CA ASN A 208 11.69 -5.56 -6.54
C ASN A 208 11.79 -4.23 -5.75
N GLY A 209 12.03 -4.31 -4.44
CA GLY A 209 12.27 -3.14 -3.58
C GLY A 209 11.00 -2.39 -3.13
N PHE A 210 9.81 -2.91 -3.39
CA PHE A 210 8.56 -2.25 -2.98
C PHE A 210 8.21 -2.55 -1.53
N ARG A 211 7.66 -1.53 -0.86
CA ARG A 211 7.14 -1.70 0.50
C ARG A 211 5.87 -2.56 0.48
N VAL A 212 5.65 -3.28 1.58
CA VAL A 212 4.54 -4.21 1.79
C VAL A 212 3.51 -3.68 2.80
N ASP A 213 3.49 -2.36 3.01
CA ASP A 213 2.61 -1.66 3.96
C ASP A 213 1.57 -0.76 3.25
N ARG A 214 1.48 -0.81 1.92
CA ARG A 214 0.67 0.10 1.10
C ARG A 214 0.31 -0.48 -0.26
N LEU A 215 -0.78 0.01 -0.87
CA LEU A 215 -1.10 -0.30 -2.27
C LEU A 215 -0.18 0.44 -3.24
N GLY A 216 -0.12 1.76 -3.10
CA GLY A 216 0.56 2.68 -4.00
C GLY A 216 1.99 3.00 -3.58
N VAL A 217 2.44 4.20 -3.93
CA VAL A 217 3.84 4.61 -3.79
C VAL A 217 4.20 5.13 -2.40
N ALA A 218 5.51 5.27 -2.15
CA ALA A 218 6.05 5.93 -0.97
C ALA A 218 5.54 7.35 -0.79
N SER A 219 5.40 7.78 0.48
CA SER A 219 5.01 9.14 0.84
C SER A 219 6.13 10.13 0.47
N GLY A 220 5.75 11.30 -0.04
CA GLY A 220 6.68 12.32 -0.51
C GLY A 220 6.99 12.24 -2.00
N GLU A 221 7.16 13.40 -2.64
CA GLU A 221 7.22 13.52 -4.10
C GLU A 221 8.38 12.73 -4.73
N SER A 222 9.58 12.83 -4.13
CA SER A 222 10.79 12.18 -4.66
C SER A 222 10.73 10.65 -4.54
N ALA A 223 10.37 10.13 -3.38
CA ALA A 223 10.26 8.69 -3.15
C ALA A 223 9.13 8.09 -3.99
N GLY A 224 7.97 8.76 -4.03
CA GLY A 224 6.86 8.33 -4.86
C GLY A 224 7.18 8.36 -6.36
N ALA A 225 7.99 9.31 -6.82
CA ALA A 225 8.45 9.34 -8.22
C ALA A 225 9.45 8.22 -8.54
N ALA A 226 10.27 7.79 -7.58
CA ALA A 226 11.16 6.64 -7.74
C ALA A 226 10.36 5.34 -7.88
N ASP A 227 9.39 5.10 -6.99
CA ASP A 227 8.52 3.93 -7.06
C ASP A 227 7.75 3.86 -8.39
N ARG A 228 7.21 5.00 -8.87
CA ARG A 228 6.55 5.07 -10.18
C ARG A 228 7.48 4.69 -11.33
N ARG A 229 8.74 5.14 -11.28
CA ARG A 229 9.72 4.84 -12.31
C ARG A 229 10.04 3.36 -12.32
N THR A 230 10.34 2.77 -11.16
CA THR A 230 10.63 1.35 -11.03
C THR A 230 9.42 0.49 -11.44
N ALA A 231 8.20 0.87 -11.03
CA ALA A 231 6.98 0.18 -11.45
C ALA A 231 6.81 0.23 -12.98
N LEU A 232 7.04 1.39 -13.61
CA LEU A 232 6.93 1.55 -15.06
C LEU A 232 8.02 0.76 -15.81
N GLU A 233 9.25 0.73 -15.31
CA GLU A 233 10.34 -0.08 -15.87
C GLU A 233 9.99 -1.57 -15.81
N LEU A 234 9.52 -2.06 -14.66
CA LEU A 234 9.12 -3.47 -14.50
C LEU A 234 7.91 -3.84 -15.35
N LEU A 235 6.96 -2.92 -15.53
CA LEU A 235 5.82 -3.15 -16.44
C LEU A 235 6.27 -3.26 -17.90
N ARG A 236 7.25 -2.47 -18.34
CA ARG A 236 7.66 -2.43 -19.74
C ARG A 236 8.62 -3.55 -20.10
N ASP A 237 9.66 -3.76 -19.30
CA ASP A 237 10.79 -4.60 -19.72
C ASP A 237 10.48 -6.09 -19.48
N PRO A 238 10.18 -6.55 -18.25
CA PRO A 238 9.73 -7.93 -18.01
C PRO A 238 8.36 -8.29 -18.60
N TRP A 239 7.39 -7.37 -18.60
CA TRP A 239 5.99 -7.70 -18.89
C TRP A 239 5.48 -7.20 -20.25
N GLY A 240 6.23 -6.34 -20.95
CA GLY A 240 5.79 -5.78 -22.22
C GLY A 240 4.49 -4.96 -22.13
N ALA A 241 4.15 -4.47 -20.94
CA ALA A 241 2.93 -3.71 -20.67
C ALA A 241 3.24 -2.20 -20.71
N TYR A 242 2.79 -1.54 -21.77
CA TYR A 242 2.96 -0.10 -22.00
C TYR A 242 1.69 0.70 -21.69
N ASP A 243 0.55 0.03 -21.56
CA ASP A 243 -0.75 0.62 -21.25
C ASP A 243 -1.63 -0.33 -20.41
N LEU A 244 -2.83 0.16 -20.08
CA LEU A 244 -3.82 -0.56 -19.29
C LEU A 244 -4.29 -1.86 -19.95
N GLU A 245 -4.48 -1.88 -21.27
CA GLU A 245 -4.99 -3.06 -21.97
C GLU A 245 -3.97 -4.20 -21.89
N GLN A 246 -2.70 -3.90 -22.18
CA GLN A 246 -1.61 -4.86 -22.10
C GLN A 246 -1.37 -5.34 -20.66
N LEU A 247 -1.48 -4.44 -19.67
CA LEU A 247 -1.41 -4.80 -18.26
C LEU A 247 -2.51 -5.82 -17.88
N LEU A 248 -3.77 -5.56 -18.25
CA LEU A 248 -4.87 -6.46 -17.96
C LEU A 248 -4.75 -7.78 -18.74
N GLY A 249 -4.19 -7.75 -19.96
CA GLY A 249 -3.83 -8.94 -20.72
C GLY A 249 -2.81 -9.82 -20.00
N ALA A 250 -1.73 -9.22 -19.49
CA ALA A 250 -0.71 -9.92 -18.70
C ALA A 250 -1.28 -10.51 -17.40
N VAL A 251 -2.12 -9.76 -16.69
CA VAL A 251 -2.83 -10.27 -15.50
C VAL A 251 -3.74 -11.44 -15.85
N ASN A 252 -4.53 -11.33 -16.91
CA ASN A 252 -5.43 -12.41 -17.33
C ASN A 252 -4.64 -13.67 -17.67
N TRP A 253 -3.54 -13.54 -18.42
CA TRP A 253 -2.67 -14.66 -18.73
C TRP A 253 -2.13 -15.34 -17.46
N LEU A 254 -1.64 -14.59 -16.46
CA LEU A 254 -1.20 -15.16 -15.18
C LEU A 254 -2.30 -15.92 -14.44
N VAL A 255 -3.53 -15.41 -14.48
CA VAL A 255 -4.67 -16.04 -13.79
C VAL A 255 -5.09 -17.32 -14.49
N GLN A 256 -5.17 -17.34 -15.82
CA GLN A 256 -5.61 -18.52 -16.58
C GLN A 256 -4.53 -19.60 -16.66
N ASP A 257 -3.40 -19.27 -17.31
CA ASP A 257 -2.35 -20.22 -17.64
C ASP A 257 -1.12 -19.97 -16.76
N GLY A 258 -0.59 -18.75 -16.87
CA GLY A 258 0.62 -18.28 -16.20
C GLY A 258 1.86 -19.10 -16.57
N HIS A 259 2.93 -18.88 -15.83
CA HIS A 259 4.16 -19.65 -16.01
C HIS A 259 3.99 -21.12 -15.61
N ARG A 260 3.00 -21.42 -14.77
CA ARG A 260 2.75 -22.76 -14.26
C ARG A 260 2.14 -23.73 -15.26
N ALA A 261 1.74 -23.28 -16.45
CA ALA A 261 0.97 -24.06 -17.42
C ALA A 261 1.61 -25.43 -17.73
N ASP A 262 2.93 -25.48 -17.92
CA ASP A 262 3.62 -26.75 -18.24
C ASP A 262 4.05 -27.57 -17.02
N PHE A 263 4.00 -26.99 -15.81
CA PHE A 263 4.64 -27.63 -14.66
C PHE A 263 4.06 -29.01 -14.38
N ALA A 264 2.76 -29.21 -14.60
CA ALA A 264 2.09 -30.51 -14.47
C ALA A 264 2.61 -31.53 -15.50
N GLN A 265 2.68 -31.13 -16.78
CA GLN A 265 3.18 -31.98 -17.85
C GLN A 265 4.66 -32.35 -17.65
N ASP A 266 5.48 -31.39 -17.22
CA ASP A 266 6.89 -31.61 -16.94
C ASP A 266 7.09 -32.51 -15.71
N ALA A 267 6.19 -32.43 -14.71
CA ALA A 267 6.22 -33.30 -13.54
C ALA A 267 5.81 -34.74 -13.89
N GLU A 268 4.83 -34.94 -14.77
CA GLU A 268 4.47 -36.26 -15.29
C GLU A 268 5.65 -36.90 -16.03
N LEU A 269 6.35 -36.11 -16.86
CA LEU A 269 7.55 -36.57 -17.56
C LEU A 269 8.70 -36.91 -16.59
N ALA A 270 8.95 -36.05 -15.59
CA ALA A 270 9.98 -36.27 -14.57
C ALA A 270 9.70 -37.47 -13.64
N ALA A 271 8.45 -37.94 -13.57
CA ALA A 271 8.07 -39.13 -12.80
C ALA A 271 8.36 -40.45 -13.53
N ARG A 272 8.66 -40.41 -14.83
CA ARG A 272 8.90 -41.61 -15.66
C ARG A 272 10.29 -42.21 -15.42
N PRO A 273 10.56 -43.46 -15.87
CA PRO A 273 11.89 -44.05 -15.76
C PRO A 273 12.98 -43.20 -16.43
N ALA A 274 14.19 -43.20 -15.86
CA ALA A 274 15.33 -42.42 -16.37
C ALA A 274 15.60 -42.58 -17.88
N PRO A 275 15.50 -43.77 -18.49
CA PRO A 275 15.69 -43.92 -19.94
C PRO A 275 14.69 -43.13 -20.79
N GLU A 276 13.45 -42.97 -20.33
CA GLU A 276 12.44 -42.17 -21.03
C GLU A 276 12.73 -40.67 -20.91
N GLN A 277 13.20 -40.24 -19.73
CA GLN A 277 13.61 -38.84 -19.51
C GLN A 277 14.82 -38.48 -20.37
N GLU A 278 15.82 -39.36 -20.43
CA GLU A 278 17.02 -39.18 -21.26
C GLU A 278 16.65 -39.12 -22.74
N ARG A 279 15.79 -40.03 -23.21
CA ARG A 279 15.28 -40.02 -24.58
C ARG A 279 14.56 -38.72 -24.92
N TYR A 280 13.70 -38.22 -24.02
CA TYR A 280 13.05 -36.93 -24.21
C TYR A 280 14.08 -35.80 -24.34
N ALA A 281 15.03 -35.76 -23.42
CA ALA A 281 16.04 -34.71 -23.38
C ALA A 281 16.91 -34.69 -24.64
N ASP A 282 17.26 -35.85 -25.16
CA ASP A 282 18.03 -35.98 -26.40
C ASP A 282 17.23 -35.54 -27.62
N LEU A 283 15.96 -35.96 -27.73
CA LEU A 283 15.06 -35.52 -28.81
C LEU A 283 14.80 -34.02 -28.78
N LEU A 284 14.61 -33.44 -27.59
CA LEU A 284 14.37 -32.01 -27.43
C LEU A 284 15.58 -31.19 -27.89
N ARG A 285 16.81 -31.63 -27.56
CA ARG A 285 18.03 -31.00 -28.06
C ARG A 285 18.20 -31.17 -29.56
N GLU A 286 17.92 -32.36 -30.10
CA GLU A 286 18.00 -32.62 -31.53
C GLU A 286 17.04 -31.73 -32.31
N VAL A 287 15.77 -31.66 -31.88
CA VAL A 287 14.76 -30.82 -32.52
C VAL A 287 15.09 -29.34 -32.38
N ASP A 288 15.53 -28.87 -31.21
CA ASP A 288 15.95 -27.48 -31.02
C ASP A 288 17.15 -27.11 -31.91
N ASP A 289 18.13 -28.00 -32.04
CA ASP A 289 19.28 -27.81 -32.94
C ASP A 289 18.86 -27.76 -34.41
N LEU A 290 17.87 -28.55 -34.83
CA LEU A 290 17.32 -28.51 -36.19
C LEU A 290 16.61 -27.17 -36.44
N ILE A 291 15.79 -26.69 -35.49
CA ILE A 291 15.12 -25.38 -35.58
C ILE A 291 16.17 -24.27 -35.63
N ALA A 292 17.19 -24.32 -34.77
CA ALA A 292 18.27 -23.32 -34.72
C ALA A 292 19.03 -23.18 -36.05
N ARG A 293 19.12 -24.27 -36.81
CA ARG A 293 19.81 -24.34 -38.11
C ARG A 293 18.87 -24.13 -39.30
N ASP A 294 17.59 -23.86 -39.06
CA ASP A 294 16.54 -23.75 -40.08
C ASP A 294 16.43 -25.01 -40.96
N MET A 295 16.66 -26.18 -40.36
CA MET A 295 16.62 -27.49 -41.03
C MET A 295 15.26 -28.16 -40.82
N LEU A 296 14.23 -27.64 -41.49
CA LEU A 296 12.83 -28.07 -41.32
C LEU A 296 12.37 -29.19 -42.30
N GLU A 297 13.29 -29.65 -43.15
CA GLU A 297 13.09 -30.77 -44.07
C GLU A 297 13.32 -32.13 -43.36
N PRO A 298 12.91 -33.28 -43.95
CA PRO A 298 13.13 -34.59 -43.34
C PRO A 298 14.59 -34.80 -42.87
N PRO A 299 14.81 -35.29 -41.63
CA PRO A 299 13.84 -35.99 -40.78
C PRO A 299 13.12 -35.11 -39.73
N PHE A 300 13.03 -33.78 -39.91
CA PHE A 300 12.53 -32.86 -38.88
C PHE A 300 11.14 -33.23 -38.34
N VAL A 301 10.17 -33.43 -39.23
CA VAL A 301 8.78 -33.75 -38.83
C VAL A 301 8.72 -35.10 -38.12
N GLU A 302 9.48 -36.09 -38.57
CA GLU A 302 9.57 -37.40 -37.91
C GLU A 302 10.13 -37.29 -36.49
N ARG A 303 11.17 -36.47 -36.30
CA ARG A 303 11.75 -36.20 -34.98
C ARG A 303 10.81 -35.43 -34.06
N LEU A 304 10.09 -34.46 -34.60
CA LEU A 304 9.09 -33.71 -33.83
C LEU A 304 7.92 -34.59 -33.38
N ILE A 305 7.44 -35.49 -34.26
CA ILE A 305 6.42 -36.49 -33.91
C ILE A 305 6.95 -37.41 -32.80
N GLU A 306 8.20 -37.86 -32.89
CA GLU A 306 8.82 -38.68 -31.85
C GLU A 306 8.94 -37.93 -30.51
N LEU A 307 9.38 -36.66 -30.53
CA LEU A 307 9.45 -35.80 -29.36
C LEU A 307 8.08 -35.65 -28.69
N VAL A 308 7.04 -35.38 -29.47
CA VAL A 308 5.67 -35.20 -28.96
C VAL A 308 5.13 -36.50 -28.35
N ARG A 309 5.37 -37.66 -28.98
CA ARG A 309 5.01 -38.96 -28.39
C ARG A 309 5.68 -39.16 -27.05
N VAL A 310 6.98 -38.91 -26.97
CA VAL A 310 7.72 -39.04 -25.71
C VAL A 310 7.25 -38.01 -24.68
N ARG A 311 6.94 -36.76 -25.05
CA ARG A 311 6.42 -35.74 -24.12
C ARG A 311 5.14 -36.20 -23.44
N TYR A 312 4.14 -36.54 -24.23
CA TYR A 312 2.78 -36.85 -23.76
C TYR A 312 2.57 -38.34 -23.40
N GLY A 313 3.59 -39.18 -23.61
CA GLY A 313 3.64 -40.59 -23.26
C GLY A 313 3.13 -41.53 -24.36
N ASP A 314 3.55 -42.80 -24.33
CA ASP A 314 3.26 -43.81 -25.36
C ASP A 314 1.79 -44.31 -25.39
N GLY A 315 0.89 -43.66 -24.66
CA GLY A 315 -0.54 -43.98 -24.59
C GLY A 315 -1.39 -43.30 -25.67
N GLU A 316 -2.71 -43.38 -25.52
CA GLU A 316 -3.67 -42.77 -26.45
C GLU A 316 -3.49 -41.24 -26.57
N ARG A 317 -3.16 -40.57 -25.45
CA ARG A 317 -2.90 -39.12 -25.41
C ARG A 317 -1.73 -38.74 -26.31
N GLY A 318 -0.56 -39.35 -26.13
CA GLY A 318 0.61 -39.01 -26.94
C GLY A 318 0.44 -39.37 -28.41
N GLU A 319 -0.28 -40.45 -28.73
CA GLU A 319 -0.59 -40.73 -30.13
C GLU A 319 -1.61 -39.75 -30.75
N ALA A 320 -2.57 -39.26 -29.97
CA ALA A 320 -3.48 -38.21 -30.42
C ALA A 320 -2.72 -36.90 -30.70
N CYS A 321 -1.85 -36.48 -29.78
CA CYS A 321 -0.99 -35.30 -29.97
C CYS A 321 -0.07 -35.48 -31.18
N ALA A 322 0.57 -36.63 -31.34
CA ALA A 322 1.48 -36.90 -32.46
C ALA A 322 0.79 -36.82 -33.83
N ARG A 323 -0.47 -37.28 -33.94
CA ARG A 323 -1.29 -37.13 -35.16
C ARG A 323 -1.63 -35.68 -35.48
N LEU A 324 -1.68 -34.81 -34.47
CA LEU A 324 -1.97 -33.39 -34.63
C LEU A 324 -0.74 -32.56 -35.05
N VAL A 325 0.48 -33.11 -34.98
CA VAL A 325 1.70 -32.36 -35.36
C VAL A 325 1.66 -31.89 -36.82
N PRO A 326 1.46 -32.74 -37.84
CA PRO A 326 1.42 -32.25 -39.23
C PRO A 326 0.33 -31.21 -39.53
N PRO A 327 -0.94 -31.36 -39.10
CA PRO A 327 -1.95 -30.34 -39.37
C PRO A 327 -1.69 -29.03 -38.62
N LEU A 328 -1.13 -29.08 -37.39
CA LEU A 328 -0.74 -27.86 -36.67
C LEU A 328 0.42 -27.14 -37.35
N LEU A 329 1.44 -27.85 -37.87
CA LEU A 329 2.54 -27.23 -38.62
C LEU A 329 2.09 -26.56 -39.94
N ARG A 330 0.94 -26.96 -40.47
CA ARG A 330 0.36 -26.40 -41.70
C ARG A 330 -0.71 -25.35 -41.43
N ASP A 331 -0.93 -24.99 -40.16
CA ASP A 331 -2.01 -24.10 -39.72
C ASP A 331 -3.39 -24.56 -40.27
N GLU A 332 -3.65 -25.87 -40.28
CA GLU A 332 -4.91 -26.42 -40.78
C GLU A 332 -6.08 -25.98 -39.85
N PRO A 333 -7.18 -25.41 -40.40
CA PRO A 333 -8.29 -24.96 -39.59
C PRO A 333 -8.90 -26.10 -38.77
N GLY A 334 -8.98 -25.90 -37.45
CA GLY A 334 -9.62 -26.84 -36.54
C GLY A 334 -8.67 -27.80 -35.81
N ALA A 335 -7.37 -27.78 -36.13
CA ALA A 335 -6.38 -28.65 -35.50
C ALA A 335 -6.16 -28.36 -34.01
N ASP A 336 -6.41 -27.12 -33.58
CA ASP A 336 -6.25 -26.60 -32.22
C ASP A 336 -7.55 -26.53 -31.41
N LEU A 337 -8.70 -26.95 -31.98
CA LEU A 337 -10.00 -26.87 -31.30
C LEU A 337 -10.17 -27.86 -30.15
N SER A 338 -9.41 -28.96 -30.17
CA SER A 338 -9.39 -29.92 -29.08
C SER A 338 -8.46 -29.45 -27.97
N GLU A 339 -8.70 -29.86 -26.72
CA GLU A 339 -7.83 -29.55 -25.58
C GLU A 339 -6.38 -29.97 -25.86
N GLN A 340 -6.18 -31.16 -26.41
CA GLN A 340 -4.86 -31.67 -26.79
C GLN A 340 -4.24 -30.86 -27.93
N GLY A 341 -5.07 -30.39 -28.88
CA GLY A 341 -4.63 -29.55 -29.99
C GLY A 341 -4.19 -28.17 -29.52
N ALA A 342 -4.93 -27.53 -28.63
CA ALA A 342 -4.58 -26.24 -28.04
C ALA A 342 -3.29 -26.32 -27.20
N GLU A 343 -3.19 -27.34 -26.34
CA GLU A 343 -1.99 -27.59 -25.53
C GLU A 343 -0.76 -27.82 -26.41
N LEU A 344 -0.89 -28.67 -27.43
CA LEU A 344 0.19 -28.95 -28.38
C LEU A 344 0.55 -27.72 -29.21
N ALA A 345 -0.42 -26.95 -29.68
CA ALA A 345 -0.18 -25.72 -30.42
C ALA A 345 0.64 -24.73 -29.59
N GLN A 346 0.35 -24.60 -28.30
CA GLN A 346 1.10 -23.73 -27.39
C GLN A 346 2.53 -24.24 -27.13
N PHE A 347 2.71 -25.55 -27.01
CA PHE A 347 4.04 -26.16 -26.92
C PHE A 347 4.85 -25.91 -28.19
N LEU A 348 4.30 -26.21 -29.37
CA LEU A 348 4.96 -25.99 -30.65
C LEU A 348 5.28 -24.50 -30.86
N HIS A 349 4.34 -23.60 -30.58
CA HIS A 349 4.55 -22.17 -30.70
C HIS A 349 5.77 -21.71 -29.90
N ARG A 350 5.91 -22.16 -28.64
CA ARG A 350 7.09 -21.82 -27.83
C ARG A 350 8.35 -22.49 -28.32
N LEU A 351 8.29 -23.75 -28.71
CA LEU A 351 9.44 -24.47 -29.28
C LEU A 351 10.02 -23.77 -30.52
N PHE A 352 9.18 -23.18 -31.38
CA PHE A 352 9.63 -22.46 -32.57
C PHE A 352 10.03 -21.01 -32.31
N ASN A 353 9.35 -20.30 -31.39
CA ASN A 353 9.49 -18.85 -31.24
C ASN A 353 10.29 -18.42 -30.00
N ASP A 354 10.54 -19.32 -29.05
CA ASP A 354 11.29 -19.07 -27.84
C ASP A 354 12.55 -19.95 -27.77
N ARG A 355 13.71 -19.32 -27.97
CA ARG A 355 15.01 -20.01 -28.00
C ARG A 355 15.47 -20.49 -26.63
N SER A 356 14.92 -19.99 -25.52
CA SER A 356 15.23 -20.53 -24.18
C SER A 356 14.33 -21.69 -23.79
N HIS A 357 13.18 -21.87 -24.46
CA HIS A 357 12.17 -22.87 -24.11
C HIS A 357 12.73 -24.28 -23.90
N ALA A 358 13.51 -24.80 -24.86
CA ALA A 358 14.11 -26.14 -24.75
C ALA A 358 15.05 -26.26 -23.53
N GLY A 359 15.87 -25.23 -23.28
CA GLY A 359 16.76 -25.19 -22.11
C GLY A 359 15.99 -25.14 -20.79
N GLU A 360 14.90 -24.37 -20.74
CA GLU A 360 14.04 -24.26 -19.57
C GLU A 360 13.32 -25.58 -19.25
N GLU A 361 12.79 -26.29 -20.26
CA GLU A 361 12.17 -27.60 -20.05
C GLU A 361 13.16 -28.64 -19.55
N LEU A 362 14.38 -28.69 -20.12
CA LEU A 362 15.43 -29.59 -19.64
C LEU A 362 15.81 -29.30 -18.19
N HIS A 363 15.83 -28.02 -17.81
CA HIS A 363 16.05 -27.62 -16.42
C HIS A 363 14.90 -28.09 -15.51
N ARG A 364 13.65 -27.86 -15.91
CA ARG A 364 12.48 -28.30 -15.13
C ARG A 364 12.47 -29.81 -14.96
N LEU A 365 12.75 -30.57 -16.01
CA LEU A 365 12.89 -32.02 -15.96
C LEU A 365 13.91 -32.48 -14.91
N LYS A 366 15.10 -31.85 -14.88
CA LYS A 366 16.13 -32.12 -13.88
C LYS A 366 15.69 -31.73 -12.46
N THR A 367 15.02 -30.60 -12.31
CA THR A 367 14.62 -30.06 -11.00
C THR A 367 13.48 -30.89 -10.40
N LEU A 368 12.52 -31.31 -11.21
CA LEU A 368 11.38 -32.17 -10.84
C LEU A 368 11.76 -33.63 -10.59
N ALA A 369 13.04 -34.00 -10.78
CA ALA A 369 13.57 -35.26 -10.29
C ALA A 369 13.42 -35.38 -8.77
N ASP A 370 13.45 -34.27 -8.02
CA ASP A 370 13.13 -34.23 -6.60
C ASP A 370 11.63 -34.58 -6.36
N PRO A 371 11.32 -35.72 -5.69
CA PRO A 371 9.94 -36.10 -5.41
C PRO A 371 9.19 -35.12 -4.52
N ALA A 372 9.87 -34.41 -3.61
CA ALA A 372 9.23 -33.46 -2.70
C ALA A 372 8.73 -32.22 -3.45
N LEU A 373 9.54 -31.72 -4.39
CA LEU A 373 9.14 -30.63 -5.29
C LEU A 373 7.98 -31.07 -6.18
N ARG A 374 8.09 -32.25 -6.79
CA ARG A 374 7.08 -32.80 -7.71
C ARG A 374 5.72 -33.00 -7.06
N ALA A 375 5.70 -33.35 -5.76
CA ALA A 375 4.46 -33.48 -5.01
C ALA A 375 3.68 -32.15 -4.89
N ASN A 376 4.35 -31.01 -5.01
CA ASN A 376 3.76 -29.68 -4.91
C ASN A 376 3.41 -29.05 -6.27
N THR A 377 3.63 -29.73 -7.40
CA THR A 377 3.42 -29.16 -8.75
C THR A 377 2.04 -28.52 -8.96
N GLY A 378 0.97 -29.15 -8.45
CA GLY A 378 -0.39 -28.60 -8.53
C GLY A 378 -0.67 -27.41 -7.60
N ARG A 379 0.33 -26.97 -6.83
CA ARG A 379 0.20 -25.96 -5.76
C ARG A 379 1.00 -24.69 -6.05
N PHE A 380 1.59 -24.53 -7.24
CA PHE A 380 2.41 -23.35 -7.57
C PHE A 380 1.61 -22.12 -8.04
N LEU A 381 0.31 -22.07 -7.77
CA LEU A 381 -0.57 -20.96 -8.17
C LEU A 381 -0.10 -19.60 -7.64
N ILE A 382 0.49 -19.55 -6.44
CA ILE A 382 0.98 -18.30 -5.84
C ILE A 382 2.12 -17.67 -6.64
N TRP A 383 2.87 -18.48 -7.39
CA TRP A 383 3.91 -17.96 -8.27
C TRP A 383 3.35 -16.96 -9.28
N ASP A 384 2.21 -17.27 -9.89
CA ASP A 384 1.56 -16.38 -10.85
C ASP A 384 0.60 -15.39 -10.17
N TYR A 385 -0.17 -15.83 -9.17
CA TYR A 385 -1.14 -14.97 -8.50
C TYR A 385 -0.46 -13.84 -7.72
N GLY A 386 0.66 -14.11 -7.04
CA GLY A 386 1.45 -13.06 -6.37
C GLY A 386 1.93 -11.98 -7.34
N ARG A 387 2.26 -12.36 -8.59
CA ARG A 387 2.63 -11.44 -9.68
C ARG A 387 1.42 -10.69 -10.22
N ALA A 388 0.30 -11.36 -10.42
CA ALA A 388 -0.94 -10.74 -10.89
C ALA A 388 -1.41 -9.66 -9.91
N LEU A 389 -1.39 -9.95 -8.61
CA LEU A 389 -1.67 -8.97 -7.56
C LEU A 389 -0.68 -7.80 -7.60
N MET A 390 0.62 -8.05 -7.82
CA MET A 390 1.61 -6.98 -7.95
C MET A 390 1.42 -6.14 -9.21
N LEU A 391 1.01 -6.73 -10.35
CA LEU A 391 0.68 -5.99 -11.57
C LEU A 391 -0.47 -5.01 -11.32
N TYR A 392 -1.50 -5.39 -10.56
CA TYR A 392 -2.53 -4.45 -10.13
C TYR A 392 -1.93 -3.28 -9.31
N ARG A 393 -1.02 -3.58 -8.38
CA ARG A 393 -0.32 -2.54 -7.60
C ARG A 393 0.49 -1.61 -8.49
N TRP A 394 1.28 -2.12 -9.42
CA TRP A 394 2.06 -1.29 -10.34
C TRP A 394 1.17 -0.46 -11.26
N GLY A 395 0.09 -1.04 -11.78
CA GLY A 395 -0.92 -0.32 -12.55
C GLY A 395 -1.53 0.86 -11.77
N HIS A 396 -1.75 0.68 -10.47
CA HIS A 396 -2.16 1.78 -9.59
C HIS A 396 -1.05 2.82 -9.38
N MET A 397 0.17 2.39 -9.08
CA MET A 397 1.32 3.28 -8.86
C MET A 397 1.55 4.22 -10.06
N VAL A 398 1.45 3.71 -11.28
CA VAL A 398 1.64 4.49 -12.51
C VAL A 398 0.38 5.24 -12.97
N GLY A 399 -0.73 5.13 -12.24
CA GLY A 399 -1.98 5.87 -12.49
C GLY A 399 -2.87 5.29 -13.59
N TRP A 400 -2.65 4.03 -14.01
CA TRP A 400 -3.53 3.34 -14.95
C TRP A 400 -4.78 2.75 -14.29
N LEU A 401 -4.68 2.44 -12.99
CA LEU A 401 -5.75 1.85 -12.20
C LEU A 401 -6.11 2.71 -10.99
N THR A 402 -7.40 2.76 -10.68
CA THR A 402 -7.87 3.33 -9.41
C THR A 402 -7.61 2.36 -8.27
N GLU A 403 -7.50 2.90 -7.05
CA GLU A 403 -7.36 2.10 -5.84
C GLU A 403 -8.52 1.12 -5.65
N GLU A 404 -9.76 1.61 -5.78
CA GLU A 404 -10.97 0.79 -5.66
C GLU A 404 -10.96 -0.39 -6.63
N TYR A 405 -10.61 -0.15 -7.89
CA TYR A 405 -10.54 -1.21 -8.90
C TYR A 405 -9.50 -2.27 -8.51
N CYS A 406 -8.35 -1.86 -7.98
CA CYS A 406 -7.32 -2.81 -7.56
C CYS A 406 -7.85 -3.72 -6.45
N TRP A 407 -8.44 -3.16 -5.40
CA TRP A 407 -8.95 -3.97 -4.30
C TRP A 407 -10.08 -4.91 -4.72
N GLU A 408 -11.00 -4.45 -5.56
CA GLU A 408 -12.09 -5.29 -6.07
C GLU A 408 -11.58 -6.46 -6.92
N ARG A 409 -10.52 -6.25 -7.72
CA ARG A 409 -9.96 -7.31 -8.55
C ARG A 409 -9.01 -8.22 -7.79
N MET A 410 -8.27 -7.70 -6.81
CA MET A 410 -7.31 -8.47 -6.03
C MET A 410 -7.99 -9.40 -5.00
N LEU A 411 -9.16 -9.04 -4.46
CA LEU A 411 -9.85 -9.83 -3.44
C LEU A 411 -10.22 -11.27 -3.90
N PRO A 412 -10.80 -11.51 -5.09
CA PRO A 412 -11.04 -12.86 -5.58
C PRO A 412 -9.77 -13.71 -5.70
N LEU A 413 -8.65 -13.12 -6.16
CA LEU A 413 -7.37 -13.82 -6.24
C LEU A 413 -6.84 -14.17 -4.84
N ALA A 414 -7.00 -13.25 -3.88
CA ALA A 414 -6.62 -13.48 -2.49
C ALA A 414 -7.40 -14.64 -1.87
N LEU A 415 -8.72 -14.69 -2.09
CA LEU A 415 -9.57 -15.82 -1.68
C LEU A 415 -9.15 -17.15 -2.32
N ASP A 416 -8.71 -17.13 -3.58
CA ASP A 416 -8.17 -18.31 -4.27
C ASP A 416 -6.84 -18.79 -3.66
N VAL A 417 -5.96 -17.86 -3.29
CA VAL A 417 -4.70 -18.14 -2.60
C VAL A 417 -4.98 -18.74 -1.23
N GLN A 418 -5.79 -18.08 -0.40
CA GLN A 418 -6.08 -18.53 0.97
C GLN A 418 -6.64 -19.95 1.01
N ARG A 419 -7.49 -20.31 0.04
CA ARG A 419 -8.09 -21.66 -0.05
C ARG A 419 -7.10 -22.77 -0.40
N ARG A 420 -5.93 -22.44 -0.97
CA ARG A 420 -4.97 -23.43 -1.51
C ARG A 420 -3.77 -23.70 -0.61
N TYR A 421 -3.50 -22.81 0.34
CA TYR A 421 -2.38 -22.93 1.28
C TYR A 421 -2.88 -22.98 2.71
N ALA A 422 -2.09 -23.55 3.60
CA ALA A 422 -2.44 -23.72 5.01
C ALA A 422 -1.94 -22.59 5.91
N SER A 423 -0.90 -21.86 5.48
CA SER A 423 -0.26 -20.77 6.23
C SER A 423 0.57 -19.88 5.31
N TRP A 424 1.06 -18.75 5.85
CA TRP A 424 2.05 -17.90 5.15
C TRP A 424 3.31 -18.68 4.75
N ASP A 425 3.82 -19.56 5.62
CA ASP A 425 5.01 -20.38 5.35
C ASP A 425 4.79 -21.42 4.24
N ASP A 426 3.62 -22.08 4.23
CA ASP A 426 3.25 -23.04 3.19
C ASP A 426 3.10 -22.34 1.83
N MET A 427 2.44 -21.17 1.82
CA MET A 427 2.35 -20.32 0.63
C MET A 427 3.75 -19.88 0.15
N ALA A 428 4.61 -19.40 1.04
CA ALA A 428 5.96 -18.95 0.72
C ALA A 428 6.84 -20.09 0.17
N THR A 429 6.71 -21.29 0.73
CA THR A 429 7.38 -22.50 0.23
C THR A 429 6.98 -22.81 -1.20
N CYS A 430 5.67 -22.81 -1.50
CA CYS A 430 5.20 -23.02 -2.87
C CYS A 430 5.62 -21.90 -3.82
N TYR A 431 5.72 -20.65 -3.36
CA TYR A 431 6.24 -19.54 -4.15
C TYR A 431 7.72 -19.75 -4.54
N LEU A 432 8.57 -20.13 -3.59
CA LEU A 432 9.99 -20.41 -3.84
C LEU A 432 10.19 -21.63 -4.77
N GLN A 433 9.35 -22.65 -4.63
CA GLN A 433 9.39 -23.82 -5.50
C GLN A 433 8.92 -23.49 -6.93
N GLY A 434 7.86 -22.71 -7.09
CA GLY A 434 7.42 -22.21 -8.40
C GLY A 434 8.51 -21.35 -9.07
N ARG A 435 9.20 -20.51 -8.28
CA ARG A 435 10.36 -19.74 -8.74
C ARG A 435 11.45 -20.63 -9.30
N LEU A 436 11.84 -21.65 -8.54
CA LEU A 436 12.93 -22.55 -8.90
C LEU A 436 12.68 -23.27 -10.23
N LEU A 437 11.43 -23.60 -10.51
CA LEU A 437 11.01 -24.17 -11.80
C LEU A 437 11.06 -23.16 -12.94
N TRP A 438 10.62 -21.91 -12.69
CA TRP A 438 10.61 -20.87 -13.70
C TRP A 438 12.02 -20.35 -14.03
N SER A 439 12.88 -20.12 -13.04
CA SER A 439 14.13 -19.37 -13.24
C SER A 439 15.27 -20.14 -13.90
N GLY A 440 15.07 -21.40 -14.30
CA GLY A 440 16.12 -22.18 -14.96
C GLY A 440 17.30 -22.61 -14.06
N GLY A 441 17.23 -22.42 -12.73
CA GLY A 441 18.32 -22.78 -11.82
C GLY A 441 18.29 -22.15 -10.41
N GLY A 442 19.03 -22.80 -9.49
CA GLY A 442 19.38 -22.29 -8.15
C GLY A 442 20.75 -21.57 -8.12
N GLY A 443 21.19 -21.14 -6.93
CA GLY A 443 22.43 -20.39 -6.74
C GLY A 443 22.18 -19.05 -6.01
N GLN A 444 23.05 -18.06 -6.18
CA GLN A 444 22.98 -16.78 -5.44
C GLN A 444 21.61 -16.07 -5.56
N ALA A 445 20.97 -16.20 -6.73
CA ALA A 445 19.64 -15.62 -6.96
C ALA A 445 18.53 -16.35 -6.21
N GLN A 446 18.66 -17.66 -5.95
CA GLN A 446 17.71 -18.38 -5.09
C GLN A 446 17.96 -18.02 -3.62
N ASP A 447 19.22 -17.98 -3.19
CA ASP A 447 19.61 -17.60 -1.83
C ASP A 447 19.15 -16.18 -1.44
N GLU A 448 19.05 -15.28 -2.41
CA GLU A 448 18.51 -13.93 -2.22
C GLU A 448 17.00 -13.96 -1.93
N TYR A 449 16.25 -14.78 -2.67
CA TYR A 449 14.81 -14.94 -2.44
C TYR A 449 14.54 -15.64 -1.12
N ASP A 450 15.30 -16.68 -0.78
CA ASP A 450 15.15 -17.39 0.50
C ASP A 450 15.37 -16.43 1.67
N ARG A 451 16.44 -15.62 1.64
CA ARG A 451 16.70 -14.56 2.64
C ARG A 451 15.59 -13.52 2.72
N LEU A 452 14.99 -13.18 1.59
CA LEU A 452 13.90 -12.21 1.54
C LEU A 452 12.62 -12.78 2.16
N ILE A 453 12.31 -14.04 1.87
CA ILE A 453 11.19 -14.75 2.50
C ILE A 453 11.42 -14.86 4.01
N ASP A 454 12.63 -15.21 4.46
CA ASP A 454 12.98 -15.23 5.88
C ASP A 454 12.80 -13.84 6.54
N THR A 455 13.17 -12.77 5.83
CA THR A 455 12.96 -11.39 6.30
C THR A 455 11.48 -11.09 6.43
N LEU A 456 10.65 -11.46 5.44
CA LEU A 456 9.20 -11.26 5.50
C LEU A 456 8.55 -12.09 6.62
N ALA A 457 9.05 -13.30 6.88
CA ALA A 457 8.55 -14.17 7.94
C ALA A 457 8.93 -13.65 9.34
N THR A 458 10.04 -12.92 9.47
CA THR A 458 10.56 -12.48 10.78
C THR A 458 10.33 -11.00 11.10
N ASP A 459 10.11 -10.12 10.12
CA ASP A 459 9.84 -8.70 10.37
C ASP A 459 8.48 -8.53 11.06
N PRO A 460 8.41 -7.96 12.29
CA PRO A 460 7.16 -7.75 13.01
C PRO A 460 6.15 -6.84 12.28
N ARG A 461 6.62 -6.05 11.29
CA ARG A 461 5.79 -5.15 10.48
C ARG A 461 5.39 -5.76 9.13
N SER A 462 5.88 -6.95 8.80
CA SER A 462 5.44 -7.68 7.62
C SER A 462 3.96 -8.04 7.76
N PRO A 463 3.14 -7.97 6.69
CA PRO A 463 1.76 -8.44 6.74
C PRO A 463 1.60 -9.86 7.28
N TRP A 464 2.62 -10.72 7.08
CA TRP A 464 2.60 -12.10 7.57
C TRP A 464 2.61 -12.21 9.10
N ASN A 465 3.06 -11.16 9.79
CA ASN A 465 3.13 -11.06 11.24
C ASN A 465 2.09 -10.09 11.84
N VAL A 466 1.37 -9.35 11.00
CA VAL A 466 0.35 -8.38 11.43
C VAL A 466 -1.07 -8.95 11.27
N VAL A 467 -1.31 -9.81 10.27
CA VAL A 467 -2.61 -10.47 10.07
C VAL A 467 -2.48 -11.99 10.02
N PRO A 468 -3.42 -12.73 10.63
CA PRO A 468 -3.41 -14.18 10.58
C PRO A 468 -3.74 -14.67 9.16
N PHE A 469 -3.17 -15.83 8.77
CA PHE A 469 -3.39 -16.37 7.42
C PHE A 469 -4.86 -16.75 7.18
N ASP A 470 -5.58 -17.22 8.20
CA ASP A 470 -6.98 -17.64 8.17
C ASP A 470 -8.00 -16.49 8.42
N LEU A 471 -7.56 -15.23 8.27
CA LEU A 471 -8.43 -14.06 8.32
C LEU A 471 -9.63 -14.20 7.36
N GLU A 472 -10.84 -13.86 7.81
CA GLU A 472 -12.01 -13.83 6.92
C GLU A 472 -11.87 -12.73 5.86
N LEU A 473 -11.70 -13.13 4.58
CA LEU A 473 -11.48 -12.19 3.48
C LEU A 473 -12.80 -11.69 2.87
N THR A 474 -13.39 -10.69 3.51
CA THR A 474 -14.54 -9.94 3.01
C THR A 474 -14.20 -8.47 2.80
N ARG A 475 -14.87 -7.77 1.88
CA ARG A 475 -14.66 -6.32 1.69
C ARG A 475 -14.90 -5.58 3.01
N ASP A 476 -13.84 -4.98 3.54
CA ASP A 476 -13.82 -4.19 4.78
C ASP A 476 -13.45 -2.71 4.52
N TRP A 477 -13.44 -2.29 3.26
CA TRP A 477 -13.27 -0.91 2.82
C TRP A 477 -14.59 -0.35 2.23
N PRO A 478 -14.82 0.97 2.33
CA PRO A 478 -16.08 1.63 1.96
C PRO A 478 -16.45 1.50 0.49
#